data_AF-A0A947RZZ3-F1
#
_entry.id   AF-A0A947RZZ3-F1
#
_cell.length_a   1.000
_cell.length_b   1.000
_cell.length_c   1.000
_cell.angle_alpha   90.00
_cell.angle_beta   90.00
_cell.angle_gamma   90.00
#
_symmetry.space_group_name_H-M   'P 1'
#
loop_
_entity.id
_entity.type
_entity.pdbx_description
1 polymer ?
#
loop_
_entity_poly.entity_id
_entity_poly.type
_entity_poly.pdbx_seq_one_letter_code
_entity_poly.pdbx_strand_id
1 'polypeptide(L)'
;GAMESRSVMNYLEDDCLVITPGNRIDLINLLIKAHTGRFCAPKRIAGIVLSGGMLPKRRTYNALKKTNIPTLVSALNTYDVSSKIHDLTVKIKFRDKNKVSMVMNMIGKYVDIDRILREL
;
A
#
# COMPACT_ATOMS: atom_id res chain seq x y z
N GLY A 1 -19.28 3.16 2.57
CA GLY A 1 -19.41 3.71 3.93
C GLY A 1 -18.04 4.16 4.40
N ALA A 2 -17.93 5.36 4.97
CA ALA A 2 -16.67 5.88 5.48
C ALA A 2 -16.35 5.24 6.84
N MET A 3 -15.34 4.38 6.89
CA MET A 3 -14.83 3.82 8.16
C MET A 3 -14.00 4.87 8.91
N GLU A 4 -14.25 4.99 10.21
CA GLU A 4 -13.38 5.72 11.13
C GLU A 4 -12.01 5.04 11.21
N SER A 5 -10.95 5.85 11.23
CA SER A 5 -9.58 5.36 11.16
C SER A 5 -9.21 4.44 12.33
N ARG A 6 -9.80 4.63 13.52
CA ARG A 6 -9.55 3.74 14.68
C ARG A 6 -10.12 2.34 14.46
N SER A 7 -11.27 2.23 13.81
CA SER A 7 -11.90 0.93 13.51
C SER A 7 -11.11 0.12 12.48
N VAL A 8 -10.28 0.77 11.66
CA VAL A 8 -9.41 0.08 10.69
C VAL A 8 -8.42 -0.86 11.38
N MET A 9 -8.03 -0.57 12.63
CA MET A 9 -7.10 -1.44 13.37
C MET A 9 -7.64 -2.86 13.57
N ASN A 10 -8.96 -3.01 13.72
CA ASN A 10 -9.59 -4.32 13.88
C ASN A 10 -9.55 -5.16 12.60
N TYR A 11 -9.27 -4.54 11.46
CA TYR A 11 -9.19 -5.18 10.15
C TYR A 11 -7.77 -5.26 9.61
N LEU A 12 -6.77 -4.72 10.35
CA LEU A 12 -5.37 -4.77 9.95
C LEU A 12 -4.77 -6.14 10.31
N GLU A 13 -4.52 -6.92 9.27
CA GLU A 13 -3.75 -8.16 9.35
C GLU A 13 -2.27 -7.90 9.05
N ASP A 14 -1.41 -8.84 9.46
CA ASP A 14 0.01 -8.75 9.13
C ASP A 14 0.25 -9.00 7.63
N ASP A 15 1.21 -8.26 7.08
CA ASP A 15 1.58 -8.27 5.66
C ASP A 15 0.40 -7.93 4.72
N CYS A 16 -0.54 -7.11 5.18
CA CYS A 16 -1.65 -6.63 4.37
C CYS A 16 -1.28 -5.44 3.45
N LEU A 17 -2.02 -5.31 2.34
CA LEU A 17 -1.97 -4.17 1.43
C LEU A 17 -3.14 -3.23 1.73
N VAL A 18 -2.85 -1.95 2.00
CA VAL A 18 -3.88 -0.96 2.32
C VAL A 18 -4.13 -0.03 1.14
N ILE A 19 -5.39 0.11 0.73
CA ILE A 19 -5.82 1.05 -0.32
C ILE A 19 -6.61 2.17 0.33
N THR A 20 -6.17 3.42 0.16
CA THR A 20 -6.85 4.58 0.76
C THR A 20 -6.64 5.85 -0.06
N PRO A 21 -7.57 6.82 -0.04
CA PRO A 21 -7.31 8.13 -0.63
C PRO A 21 -6.13 8.84 0.02
N GLY A 22 -5.30 9.54 -0.76
CA GLY A 22 -4.13 10.26 -0.23
C GLY A 22 -4.42 11.42 0.72
N ASN A 23 -5.67 11.91 0.76
CA ASN A 23 -6.11 12.94 1.70
C ASN A 23 -6.48 12.41 3.09
N ARG A 24 -6.53 11.08 3.31
CA ARG A 24 -6.79 10.45 4.62
C ARG A 24 -5.54 10.37 5.48
N ILE A 25 -5.05 11.55 5.85
CA ILE A 25 -3.82 11.76 6.62
C ILE A 25 -3.85 11.03 7.97
N ASP A 26 -5.01 11.01 8.61
CA ASP A 26 -5.26 10.32 9.87
C ASP A 26 -5.01 8.81 9.75
N LEU A 27 -5.49 8.19 8.66
CA LEU A 27 -5.27 6.78 8.38
C LEU A 27 -3.81 6.51 8.06
N ILE A 28 -3.19 7.29 7.18
CA ILE A 28 -1.76 7.11 6.81
C ILE A 28 -0.87 7.19 8.06
N ASN A 29 -1.13 8.13 8.96
CA ASN A 29 -0.38 8.25 10.21
C ASN A 29 -0.62 7.05 11.15
N LEU A 30 -1.83 6.49 11.18
CA LEU A 30 -2.12 5.28 11.94
C LEU A 30 -1.32 4.09 11.39
N LEU A 31 -1.30 3.91 10.06
CA LEU A 31 -0.55 2.85 9.38
C LEU A 31 0.95 2.95 9.67
N ILE A 32 1.52 4.16 9.60
CA ILE A 32 2.93 4.41 9.96
C ILE A 32 3.21 4.00 11.42
N LYS A 33 2.33 4.39 12.36
CA LYS A 33 2.49 4.04 13.78
C LYS A 33 2.40 2.53 14.02
N ALA A 34 1.46 1.86 13.37
CA ALA A 34 1.30 0.41 13.44
C ALA A 34 2.53 -0.32 12.88
N HIS A 35 3.07 0.14 11.74
CA HIS A 35 4.24 -0.44 11.09
C HIS A 35 5.55 -0.24 11.86
N THR A 36 5.75 0.96 12.42
CA THR A 36 6.96 1.31 13.20
C THR A 36 6.94 0.77 14.63
N GLY A 37 5.91 0.00 15.01
CA GLY A 37 5.75 -0.57 16.35
C GLY A 37 5.50 0.46 17.45
N ARG A 38 5.07 1.68 17.09
CA ARG A 38 4.72 2.75 18.05
C ARG A 38 3.26 2.68 18.49
N PHE A 39 2.65 1.50 18.44
CA PHE A 39 1.26 1.23 18.78
C PHE A 39 1.14 -0.09 19.55
N CYS A 40 0.12 -0.23 20.39
CA CYS A 40 -0.03 -1.39 21.30
C CYS A 40 -0.15 -2.75 20.60
N ALA A 41 -0.50 -2.76 19.31
CA ALA A 41 -0.48 -3.94 18.45
C ALA A 41 0.30 -3.60 17.17
N PRO A 42 1.61 -3.86 17.11
CA PRO A 42 2.38 -3.63 15.89
C PRO A 42 1.86 -4.51 14.75
N LYS A 43 1.82 -3.97 13.54
CA LYS A 43 1.39 -4.69 12.33
C LYS A 43 2.34 -4.41 11.19
N ARG A 44 2.84 -5.46 10.52
CA ARG A 44 3.62 -5.28 9.30
C ARG A 44 2.67 -4.95 8.15
N ILE A 45 3.01 -3.91 7.39
CA ILE A 45 2.22 -3.46 6.25
C ILE A 45 3.07 -3.77 5.03
N ALA A 46 2.55 -4.60 4.13
CA ALA A 46 3.25 -5.00 2.92
C ALA A 46 3.32 -3.84 1.91
N GLY A 47 2.34 -2.95 1.92
CA GLY A 47 2.36 -1.73 1.13
C GLY A 47 1.12 -0.86 1.31
N ILE A 48 1.18 0.34 0.74
CA ILE A 48 0.09 1.31 0.71
C ILE A 48 -0.15 1.77 -0.73
N VAL A 49 -1.41 1.78 -1.17
CA VAL A 49 -1.82 2.37 -2.44
C VAL A 49 -2.69 3.59 -2.17
N LEU A 50 -2.20 4.75 -2.59
CA LEU A 50 -2.91 6.03 -2.51
C LEU A 50 -3.77 6.23 -3.76
N SER A 51 -5.08 6.20 -3.60
CA SER A 51 -6.05 6.38 -4.69
C SER A 51 -6.42 7.86 -4.91
N GLY A 52 -7.00 8.14 -6.07
CA GLY A 52 -7.54 9.44 -6.45
C GLY A 52 -6.50 10.46 -6.93
N GLY A 53 -5.27 10.03 -7.22
CA GLY A 53 -4.17 10.88 -7.69
C GLY A 53 -3.69 11.91 -6.65
N MET A 54 -4.17 11.81 -5.42
CA MET A 54 -3.87 12.77 -4.37
C MET A 54 -2.63 12.33 -3.60
N LEU A 55 -1.65 13.23 -3.51
CA LEU A 55 -0.52 13.07 -2.59
C LEU A 55 -0.89 13.55 -1.19
N PRO A 56 -0.37 12.91 -0.13
CA PRO A 56 -0.54 13.39 1.23
C PRO A 56 0.12 14.75 1.42
N LYS A 57 -0.29 15.49 2.46
CA LYS A 57 0.38 16.73 2.87
C LYS A 57 1.87 16.46 3.13
N ARG A 58 2.74 17.42 2.80
CA ARG A 58 4.20 17.31 2.84
C ARG A 58 4.77 16.67 4.12
N ARG A 59 4.20 16.99 5.29
CA ARG A 59 4.62 16.39 6.57
C ARG A 59 4.39 14.88 6.61
N THR A 60 3.21 14.42 6.22
CA THR A 60 2.84 13.00 6.20
C THR A 60 3.56 12.26 5.09
N TYR A 61 3.72 12.89 3.92
CA TYR A 61 4.55 12.35 2.85
C TYR A 61 5.99 12.08 3.31
N ASN A 62 6.62 13.05 3.97
CA ASN A 62 7.97 12.88 4.52
C ASN A 62 8.04 11.83 5.63
N ALA A 63 7.00 11.72 6.46
CA ALA A 63 6.91 10.67 7.48
C ALA A 63 6.81 9.28 6.84
N LEU A 64 5.96 9.15 5.81
CA LEU A 64 5.78 7.91 5.06
C LEU A 64 7.06 7.52 4.31
N LYS A 65 7.76 8.48 3.71
CA LYS A 65 9.06 8.25 3.04
C LYS A 65 10.14 7.75 4.00
N LYS A 66 10.08 8.11 5.28
CA LYS A 66 11.01 7.61 6.31
C LYS A 66 10.67 6.20 6.81
N THR A 67 9.62 5.58 6.27
CA THR A 67 9.26 4.19 6.58
C THR A 67 9.62 3.29 5.40
N ASN A 68 9.99 2.03 5.68
CA ASN A 68 10.22 1.02 4.64
C ASN A 68 8.89 0.43 4.12
N ILE A 69 7.83 1.25 4.03
CA ILE A 69 6.53 0.82 3.51
C ILE A 69 6.47 1.18 2.01
N PRO A 70 6.44 0.20 1.11
CA PRO A 70 6.24 0.46 -0.32
C PRO A 70 4.94 1.24 -0.53
N THR A 71 5.02 2.42 -1.16
CA THR A 71 3.87 3.28 -1.40
C THR A 71 3.71 3.57 -2.89
N LEU A 72 2.52 3.29 -3.42
CA LEU A 72 2.15 3.59 -4.80
C LEU A 72 1.06 4.67 -4.84
N VAL A 73 1.05 5.49 -5.88
CA VAL A 73 0.02 6.51 -6.10
C VAL A 73 -0.67 6.20 -7.42
N SER A 74 -2.00 6.10 -7.39
CA SER A 74 -2.84 5.84 -8.56
C SER A 74 -3.81 6.99 -8.77
N ALA A 75 -3.96 7.45 -10.01
CA ALA A 75 -4.98 8.43 -10.41
C ALA A 75 -6.41 7.88 -10.33
N LEU A 76 -6.56 6.55 -10.27
CA LEU A 76 -7.85 5.87 -10.22
C LEU A 76 -8.50 6.02 -8.83
N ASN A 77 -9.83 5.99 -8.77
CA ASN A 77 -10.55 6.02 -7.49
C ASN A 77 -10.33 4.70 -6.70
N THR A 78 -10.71 4.69 -5.42
CA THR A 78 -10.49 3.53 -4.54
C THR A 78 -11.15 2.25 -5.06
N TYR A 79 -12.35 2.35 -5.65
CA TYR A 79 -13.07 1.21 -6.18
C TYR A 79 -12.32 0.59 -7.38
N ASP A 80 -11.91 1.42 -8.33
CA ASP A 80 -11.19 0.97 -9.54
C ASP A 80 -9.83 0.35 -9.19
N VAL A 81 -9.10 0.94 -8.23
CA VAL A 81 -7.84 0.38 -7.73
C VAL A 81 -8.09 -0.97 -7.06
N SER A 82 -9.08 -1.05 -6.17
CA SER A 82 -9.41 -2.28 -5.46
C SER A 82 -9.87 -3.38 -6.43
N SER A 83 -10.70 -3.06 -7.42
CA SER A 83 -11.17 -3.98 -8.45
C SER A 83 -10.02 -4.50 -9.30
N LYS A 84 -9.12 -3.63 -9.78
CA LYS A 84 -7.93 -4.05 -10.53
C LYS A 84 -7.01 -4.96 -9.72
N ILE A 85 -6.77 -4.64 -8.45
CA ILE A 85 -5.96 -5.47 -7.57
C ILE A 85 -6.65 -6.81 -7.33
N HIS A 86 -7.96 -6.82 -7.10
CA HIS A 86 -8.74 -8.05 -6.94
C HIS A 86 -8.64 -8.95 -8.19
N ASP A 87 -8.84 -8.38 -9.38
CA ASP A 87 -8.73 -9.11 -10.65
C ASP A 87 -7.34 -9.69 -10.88
N LEU A 88 -6.28 -8.99 -10.44
CA LEU A 88 -4.90 -9.49 -10.48
C LEU A 88 -4.72 -10.67 -9.51
N THR A 89 -5.17 -10.52 -8.26
CA THR A 89 -5.06 -11.56 -7.22
C THR A 89 -5.79 -12.85 -7.60
N VAL A 90 -6.98 -12.76 -8.22
CA VAL A 90 -7.74 -13.94 -8.67
C VAL A 90 -6.98 -14.69 -9.77
N LYS A 91 -6.23 -13.98 -10.62
CA LYS A 91 -5.45 -14.57 -11.73
C LYS A 91 -4.10 -15.14 -11.29
N ILE A 92 -3.47 -14.57 -10.26
CA ILE A 92 -2.15 -14.97 -9.74
C ILE A 92 -2.36 -15.93 -8.55
N LYS A 93 -2.54 -17.23 -8.84
CA LYS A 93 -2.53 -18.27 -7.81
C LYS A 93 -1.09 -18.77 -7.59
N PHE A 94 -0.69 -18.94 -6.32
CA PHE A 94 0.67 -19.32 -5.90
C PHE A 94 1.24 -20.59 -6.57
N ARG A 95 0.38 -21.48 -7.10
CA ARG A 95 0.78 -22.72 -7.78
C ARG A 95 1.29 -22.53 -9.22
N ASP A 96 1.17 -21.32 -9.79
CA ASP A 96 1.43 -21.07 -11.21
C ASP A 96 2.74 -20.29 -11.41
N LYS A 97 3.88 -21.00 -11.34
CA LYS A 97 5.24 -20.42 -11.41
C LYS A 97 5.47 -19.54 -12.66
N ASN A 98 4.81 -19.86 -13.77
CA ASN A 98 4.92 -19.09 -15.01
C ASN A 98 4.31 -17.68 -14.87
N LYS A 99 3.17 -17.55 -14.19
CA LYS A 99 2.52 -16.25 -13.98
C LYS A 99 3.30 -15.37 -13.02
N VAL A 100 3.92 -15.96 -11.99
CA VAL A 100 4.77 -15.22 -11.05
C VAL A 100 5.95 -14.57 -11.78
N SER A 101 6.62 -15.31 -12.68
CA SER A 101 7.72 -14.76 -13.50
C SER A 101 7.25 -13.61 -14.39
N MET A 102 6.07 -13.74 -15.02
CA MET A 102 5.50 -12.67 -15.85
C MET A 102 5.17 -11.41 -15.04
N VAL A 103 4.68 -11.57 -13.81
CA VAL A 103 4.42 -10.45 -12.90
C VAL A 103 5.72 -9.77 -12.49
N MET A 104 6.76 -10.52 -12.14
CA MET A 104 8.09 -9.95 -11.84
C MET A 104 8.65 -9.17 -13.03
N ASN A 105 8.43 -9.65 -14.26
CA ASN A 105 8.86 -8.95 -15.46
C ASN A 105 8.04 -7.67 -15.73
N MET A 106 6.72 -7.71 -15.46
CA MET A 106 5.87 -6.51 -15.52
C MET A 106 6.28 -5.48 -14.46
N ILE A 107 6.61 -5.91 -13.24
CA ILE A 107 7.15 -5.04 -12.19
C ILE A 107 8.46 -4.42 -12.68
N GLY A 108 9.41 -5.22 -13.19
CA GLY A 108 10.67 -4.69 -13.73
C GLY A 108 10.50 -3.69 -14.89
N LYS A 109 9.43 -3.81 -15.68
CA LYS A 109 9.16 -2.93 -16.81
C LYS A 109 8.44 -1.63 -16.43
N TYR A 110 7.53 -1.67 -15.47
CA TYR A 110 6.63 -0.55 -15.16
C TYR A 110 6.87 0.08 -13.78
N VAL A 111 7.68 -0.57 -12.94
CA VAL A 111 8.08 -0.06 -11.63
C VAL A 111 9.57 0.16 -11.67
N ASP A 112 10.01 1.37 -11.33
CA ASP A 112 11.43 1.72 -11.23
C ASP A 112 12.04 1.04 -9.99
N ILE A 113 12.38 -0.25 -10.13
CA ILE A 113 12.93 -1.08 -9.05
C ILE A 113 14.26 -0.48 -8.56
N ASP A 114 15.08 0.05 -9.46
CA ASP A 114 16.36 0.66 -9.12
C ASP A 114 16.18 1.87 -8.20
N ARG A 115 15.14 2.68 -8.42
CA ARG A 115 14.79 3.77 -7.51
C ARG A 115 14.32 3.26 -6.15
N ILE A 116 13.55 2.17 -6.10
CA ILE A 116 13.12 1.57 -4.83
C ILE A 116 14.32 1.03 -4.04
N LEU A 117 15.25 0.34 -4.72
CA LEU A 117 16.47 -0.21 -4.11
C LEU A 117 17.43 0.86 -3.62
N ARG A 118 17.50 2.02 -4.28
CA ARG A 118 18.32 3.15 -3.83
C ARG A 118 17.76 3.91 -2.62
N GLU A 119 16.46 3.79 -2.33
CA GLU A 119 15.81 4.43 -1.18
C GLU A 119 15.58 3.47 0.02
N LEU A 120 15.98 2.19 -0.10
CA LEU A 120 16.04 1.20 0.98
C LEU A 120 17.33 1.31 1.79
#